data_AF-A0A151MVL5-F1
#
_entry.id   AF-A0A151MVL5-F1
#
_cell.length_a   1.000
_cell.length_b   1.000
_cell.length_c   1.000
_cell.angle_alpha   90.00
_cell.angle_beta   90.00
_cell.angle_gamma   90.00
#
_symmetry.space_group_name_H-M   'P 1'
#
loop_
_entity.id
_entity.type
_entity.pdbx_description
1 polymer ?
#
loop_
_entity_poly.entity_id
_entity_poly.type
_entity_poly.pdbx_seq_one_letter_code
_entity_poly.pdbx_strand_id
1 'polypeptide(L)'
;MPLRRAPLTAICRGEFQGYWRPWRRLQILTILLFVLTESGFGTITTEIREAPEFFYAEDYHQQYLSKNPNGYCGLGGTGVSCPLGTGK
;
A
#
# COMPACT_ATOMS: atom_id res chain seq x y z
N MET A 1 0.14 -20.81 17.72
CA MET A 1 -1.07 -19.95 17.68
C MET A 1 -1.64 -20.01 16.27
N PRO A 2 -2.95 -20.23 16.07
CA PRO A 2 -3.53 -20.21 14.72
C PRO A 2 -3.56 -18.78 14.17
N LEU A 3 -3.13 -18.61 12.92
CA LEU A 3 -3.17 -17.32 12.22
C LEU A 3 -4.63 -16.86 12.05
N ARG A 4 -4.95 -15.62 12.45
CA ARG A 4 -6.29 -15.04 12.31
C ARG A 4 -6.49 -14.57 10.86
N ARG A 5 -7.42 -15.21 10.14
CA ARG A 5 -7.87 -14.73 8.82
C ARG A 5 -8.45 -13.33 8.95
N ALA A 6 -7.96 -12.41 8.12
CA ALA A 6 -8.50 -11.08 8.04
C ALA A 6 -9.72 -11.09 7.10
N PRO A 7 -10.88 -10.56 7.52
CA PRO A 7 -12.01 -10.44 6.61
C PRO A 7 -11.64 -9.51 5.46
N LEU A 8 -12.15 -9.75 4.25
CA LEU A 8 -11.98 -8.83 3.11
C LEU A 8 -12.37 -7.39 3.48
N THR A 9 -13.35 -7.26 4.38
CA THR A 9 -13.74 -5.95 4.91
C THR A 9 -12.64 -5.25 5.72
N ALA A 10 -11.67 -5.94 6.33
CA ALA A 10 -10.57 -5.29 7.04
C ALA A 10 -9.44 -4.77 6.11
N ILE A 11 -9.30 -5.36 4.92
CA ILE A 11 -8.47 -4.78 3.86
C ILE A 11 -9.11 -3.48 3.33
N CYS A 12 -10.45 -3.43 3.35
CA CYS A 12 -11.24 -2.31 2.81
C CYS A 12 -11.79 -1.33 3.87
N ARG A 13 -11.65 -1.60 5.18
CA ARG A 13 -12.14 -0.73 6.28
C ARG A 13 -11.03 0.24 6.71
N GLY A 14 -10.66 1.11 5.78
CA GLY A 14 -10.50 2.52 6.16
C GLY A 14 -11.84 3.19 5.85
N GLU A 15 -12.47 3.81 6.84
CA GLU A 15 -13.76 4.52 6.75
C GLU A 15 -13.67 5.78 5.87
N PHE A 16 -13.31 5.62 4.60
CA PHE A 16 -13.39 6.62 3.56
C PHE A 16 -14.28 6.07 2.44
N GLN A 17 -15.60 6.16 2.64
CA GLN A 17 -16.65 5.72 1.70
C GLN A 17 -16.64 6.42 0.31
N GLY A 18 -15.62 7.21 -0.04
CA GLY A 18 -15.58 8.01 -1.27
C GLY A 18 -14.63 7.54 -2.38
N TYR A 19 -13.59 6.76 -2.07
CA TYR A 19 -12.45 6.57 -3.00
C TYR A 19 -12.33 5.17 -3.64
N TRP A 20 -13.15 4.22 -3.20
CA TRP A 20 -13.02 2.80 -3.55
C TRP A 20 -14.04 2.36 -4.60
N ARG A 21 -14.01 2.99 -5.78
CA ARG A 21 -14.63 2.40 -6.97
C ARG A 21 -13.61 1.47 -7.64
N PRO A 22 -13.94 0.19 -7.94
CA PRO A 22 -12.98 -0.82 -8.41
C PRO A 22 -12.11 -0.37 -9.59
N TRP A 23 -12.68 0.40 -10.50
CA TRP A 23 -12.04 0.83 -11.74
C TRP A 23 -11.10 2.05 -11.60
N ARG A 24 -11.33 2.93 -10.62
CA ARG A 24 -10.47 4.12 -10.44
C ARG A 24 -9.11 3.77 -9.83
N ARG A 25 -9.02 2.72 -9.02
CA ARG A 25 -7.80 2.35 -8.28
C ARG A 25 -6.72 1.70 -9.13
N LEU A 26 -7.10 0.91 -10.14
CA LEU A 26 -6.14 0.32 -11.08
C LEU A 26 -5.49 1.39 -11.95
N GLN A 27 -6.27 2.36 -12.44
CA GLN A 27 -5.77 3.47 -13.26
C GLN A 27 -4.70 4.27 -12.52
N ILE A 28 -4.89 4.51 -11.22
CA ILE A 28 -3.93 5.19 -10.33
C ILE A 28 -2.57 4.46 -10.28
N LEU A 29 -2.60 3.15 -10.06
CA LEU A 29 -1.40 2.33 -9.94
C LEU A 29 -0.65 2.24 -11.28
N THR A 30 -1.39 2.11 -12.39
CA THR A 30 -0.79 2.10 -13.72
C THR A 30 -0.09 3.41 -14.05
N ILE A 31 -0.70 4.56 -13.73
CA ILE A 31 -0.06 5.87 -13.97
C ILE A 31 1.20 6.02 -13.11
N LEU A 32 1.17 5.57 -11.84
CA LEU A 32 2.36 5.63 -10.98
C LEU A 32 3.51 4.78 -11.53
N LEU A 33 3.25 3.56 -12.00
CA LEU A 33 4.27 2.70 -12.60
C LEU A 33 4.92 3.35 -13.82
N PHE A 34 4.12 4.03 -14.64
CA PHE A 34 4.64 4.81 -15.76
C PHE A 34 5.58 5.93 -15.30
N VAL A 35 5.16 6.75 -14.33
CA VAL A 35 5.97 7.86 -13.81
C VAL A 35 7.27 7.35 -13.17
N LEU A 36 7.25 6.22 -12.46
CA LEU A 36 8.47 5.61 -11.90
C LEU A 36 9.45 5.14 -12.99
N THR A 37 8.93 4.60 -14.09
CA THR A 37 9.74 4.19 -15.24
C THR A 37 10.40 5.41 -15.89
N GLU A 38 9.65 6.48 -16.14
CA GLU A 38 10.16 7.76 -16.67
C GLU A 38 11.19 8.40 -15.73
N SER A 39 11.05 8.20 -14.42
CA SER A 39 11.97 8.74 -13.41
C SER A 39 13.29 7.95 -13.30
N GLY A 40 13.50 6.93 -14.14
CA GLY A 40 14.79 6.22 -14.24
C GLY A 40 14.96 5.06 -13.25
N PHE A 41 13.89 4.58 -12.60
CA PHE A 41 13.96 3.42 -11.70
C PHE A 41 14.13 2.06 -12.41
N GLY A 42 14.24 2.06 -13.74
CA GLY A 42 14.42 0.86 -14.55
C GLY A 42 13.16 -0.01 -14.61
N THR A 43 13.34 -1.29 -14.93
CA THR A 43 12.23 -2.25 -15.03
C THR A 43 11.59 -2.49 -13.68
N ILE A 44 10.33 -2.07 -13.53
CA ILE A 44 9.57 -2.25 -12.30
C ILE A 44 9.08 -3.71 -12.18
N THR A 45 9.39 -4.36 -11.06
CA THR A 45 9.03 -5.77 -10.76
C THR A 45 7.75 -5.93 -9.94
N THR A 46 7.02 -4.82 -9.73
CA THR A 46 5.82 -4.80 -8.89
C THR A 46 4.63 -5.47 -9.59
N GLU A 47 3.91 -6.35 -8.89
CA GLU A 47 2.74 -7.05 -9.41
C GLU A 47 1.43 -6.40 -8.92
N ILE A 48 0.46 -6.23 -9.82
CA ILE A 48 -0.91 -5.84 -9.51
C ILE A 48 -1.81 -7.05 -9.71
N ARG A 49 -2.37 -7.56 -8.61
CA ARG A 49 -3.31 -8.69 -8.62
C ARG A 49 -4.44 -8.47 -7.63
N GLU A 50 -5.49 -9.27 -7.76
CA GLU A 50 -6.55 -9.31 -6.76
C GLU A 50 -6.00 -9.76 -5.40
N ALA A 51 -6.54 -9.17 -4.33
CA ALA A 51 -6.11 -9.49 -2.98
C ALA A 51 -6.46 -10.95 -2.66
N PRO A 52 -5.45 -11.83 -2.43
CA PRO A 52 -5.71 -13.21 -2.03
C PRO A 52 -6.22 -13.24 -0.58
N GLU A 53 -6.44 -14.44 -0.04
CA GLU A 53 -6.66 -14.60 1.39
C GLU A 53 -5.53 -13.95 2.20
N PHE A 54 -5.91 -13.09 3.15
CA PHE A 54 -4.99 -12.31 3.98
C PHE A 54 -5.12 -12.75 5.44
N PHE A 55 -3.99 -12.82 6.12
CA PHE A 55 -3.91 -13.16 7.54
C PHE A 55 -3.26 -12.00 8.28
N TYR A 56 -3.76 -11.68 9.47
CA TYR A 56 -3.13 -10.67 10.30
C TYR A 56 -1.75 -11.14 10.76
N ALA A 57 -0.76 -10.27 10.62
CA ALA A 57 0.49 -10.40 11.36
C ALA A 57 0.24 -10.24 12.86
N GLU A 58 1.14 -10.80 13.68
CA GLU A 58 1.07 -10.75 15.14
C GLU A 58 0.99 -9.33 15.67
N ASP A 59 0.39 -9.16 16.86
CA ASP A 59 0.11 -7.85 17.45
C ASP A 59 1.37 -6.99 17.66
N TYR A 60 2.54 -7.62 17.80
CA TYR A 60 3.83 -6.95 17.86
C TYR A 60 4.19 -6.21 16.56
N HIS A 61 3.85 -6.77 15.39
CA HIS A 61 4.12 -6.17 14.08
C HIS A 61 3.17 -5.00 13.76
N GLN A 62 2.00 -4.97 14.39
CA GLN A 62 1.03 -3.89 14.21
C GLN A 62 1.55 -2.59 14.84
N GLN A 63 1.61 -1.52 14.05
CA GLN A 63 2.12 -0.20 14.49
C GLN A 63 3.54 -0.26 15.09
N TYR A 64 4.40 -1.11 14.54
CA TYR A 64 5.73 -1.40 15.07
C TYR A 64 6.57 -0.13 15.37
N LEU A 65 6.64 0.82 14.43
CA LEU A 65 7.44 2.06 14.60
C LEU A 65 6.85 3.04 15.61
N SER A 66 5.53 2.99 15.87
CA SER A 66 4.91 3.77 16.95
C SER A 66 5.34 3.23 18.33
N LYS A 67 5.45 1.90 18.44
CA LYS A 67 5.91 1.21 19.65
C LYS A 67 7.43 1.29 19.84
N ASN A 68 8.19 1.35 18.74
CA ASN A 68 9.66 1.39 18.72
C ASN A 68 10.13 2.59 17.88
N PRO A 69 10.22 3.80 18.46
CA PRO A 69 10.54 5.02 17.70
C PRO A 69 11.90 5.00 17.00
N ASN A 70 12.87 4.30 17.60
CA ASN A 70 14.21 4.07 17.03
C ASN A 70 14.34 2.68 16.40
N GLY A 71 13.22 2.02 16.09
CA GLY A 71 13.18 0.74 15.41
C GLY A 71 13.70 0.84 13.98
N TYR A 72 14.01 -0.31 13.39
CA TYR A 72 14.51 -0.35 12.02
C TYR A 72 13.46 0.19 11.02
N CYS A 73 13.84 1.21 10.24
CA CYS A 73 13.05 1.76 9.15
C CYS A 73 13.89 1.76 7.87
N GLY A 74 13.57 0.84 6.95
CA GLY A 74 14.21 0.73 5.63
C GLY A 74 13.49 1.51 4.52
N LEU A 75 12.58 2.42 4.87
CA LEU A 75 11.80 3.18 3.89
C LEU A 75 12.56 4.47 3.51
N GLY A 76 13.07 4.54 2.28
CA GLY A 76 13.72 5.74 1.72
C GLY A 76 12.81 6.62 0.85
N GLY A 77 11.63 6.11 0.46
CA GLY A 77 10.79 6.74 -0.56
C GLY A 77 11.43 6.73 -1.96
N THR A 78 10.64 7.03 -2.99
CA THR A 78 11.14 7.15 -4.37
C THR A 78 11.40 8.61 -4.78
N GLY A 79 11.00 9.59 -3.95
CA GLY A 79 11.07 11.02 -4.30
C GLY A 79 10.13 11.47 -5.43
N VAL A 80 9.41 10.53 -6.06
CA VAL A 80 8.46 10.77 -7.14
C VAL A 80 7.08 11.03 -6.53
N SER A 81 6.48 12.17 -6.86
CA SER A 81 5.12 12.50 -6.41
C SER A 81 4.10 11.61 -7.11
N CYS A 82 3.08 11.18 -6.36
CA CYS A 82 1.93 10.51 -6.94
C CYS A 82 1.20 11.49 -7.89
N PRO A 83 0.96 11.14 -9.17
CA PRO A 83 0.43 12.05 -10.18
C PRO A 83 -1.04 12.44 -9.98
N LEU A 84 -1.67 11.96 -8.90
CA LEU A 84 -3.10 12.16 -8.62
C LEU A 84 -3.40 13.33 -7.71
N GLY A 85 -2.36 14.01 -7.19
CA GLY A 85 -2.51 15.20 -6.37
C GLY A 85 -3.38 14.98 -5.14
N THR A 86 -2.79 14.67 -4.00
CA THR A 86 -3.47 14.97 -2.73
C THR A 86 -3.42 16.48 -2.54
N GLY A 87 -4.57 17.14 -2.76
CA GLY A 87 -4.81 18.49 -2.23
C GLY A 87 -4.49 18.54 -0.73
N LYS A 88 -4.05 19.73 -0.31
CA LYS A 88 -3.61 20.08 1.05
C LYS A 88 -4.44 19.48 2.18
#